data_AF-A2E0T0-F1
#
_entry.id   AF-A2E0T0-F1
#
_cell.length_a   1.000
_cell.length_b   1.000
_cell.length_c   1.000
_cell.angle_alpha   90.00
_cell.angle_beta   90.00
_cell.angle_gamma   90.00
#
_symmetry.space_group_name_H-M   'P 1'
#
loop_
_entity.id
_entity.type
_entity.pdbx_description
1 polymer ?
#
loop_
_entity_poly.entity_id
_entity_poly.type
_entity_poly.pdbx_seq_one_letter_code
_entity_poly.pdbx_strand_id
1 'polypeptide(L)'
;MSSAKKTRLQRAMSMKAEGLSLTPIVRINPYIDYNELSAGDKTKYAKTAKDIMETKIIKCKTSQDYFKCMAAFREQRRQLALKGDYDGAERIDGYIRKLSDFFLENHMYTSKAELCAVSEFVFSTQRDTVSTISDQWDTKIENMKSQYKRELSNLERQNASKLEKFDNSHPDKLPIRYNKLSPDLLNLREQEKHLIGSRRFAEAKQYHKEYEKRKKEELANQKRQYSTMLKSAELRLLAWREES
;
A
#
# COMPACT_ATOMS: atom_id res chain seq x y z
N MET A 1 -17.33 -4.20 -15.63
CA MET A 1 -17.83 -2.90 -15.12
C MET A 1 -18.82 -2.32 -16.13
N SER A 2 -20.07 -2.07 -15.71
CA SER A 2 -21.15 -1.54 -16.57
C SER A 2 -20.78 -0.21 -17.24
N SER A 3 -21.10 -0.08 -18.53
CA SER A 3 -20.87 1.10 -19.38
C SER A 3 -21.27 2.40 -18.69
N ALA A 4 -22.42 2.41 -18.00
CA ALA A 4 -22.93 3.59 -17.29
C ALA A 4 -22.04 4.06 -16.12
N LYS A 5 -21.33 3.14 -15.44
CA LYS A 5 -20.37 3.50 -14.39
C LYS A 5 -19.12 4.16 -14.98
N LYS A 6 -18.66 3.70 -16.14
CA LYS A 6 -17.55 4.35 -16.86
C LYS A 6 -17.94 5.74 -17.36
N THR A 7 -19.14 5.92 -17.89
CA THR A 7 -19.61 7.24 -18.38
C THR A 7 -19.73 8.26 -17.24
N ARG A 8 -20.19 7.84 -16.05
CA ARG A 8 -20.23 8.70 -14.85
C ARG A 8 -18.83 9.07 -14.35
N LEU A 9 -17.91 8.10 -14.32
CA LEU A 9 -16.51 8.33 -13.93
C LEU A 9 -15.82 9.32 -14.87
N GLN A 10 -16.04 9.16 -16.18
CA GLN A 10 -15.46 10.01 -17.21
C GLN A 10 -16.02 11.44 -17.16
N ARG A 11 -17.32 11.61 -16.85
CA ARG A 11 -17.92 12.94 -16.59
C ARG A 11 -17.38 13.59 -15.33
N ALA A 12 -17.28 12.85 -14.23
CA ALA A 12 -16.76 13.38 -12.95
C ALA A 12 -15.28 13.81 -13.08
N MET A 13 -14.47 13.03 -13.80
CA MET A 13 -13.05 13.32 -14.05
C MET A 13 -12.82 14.40 -15.11
N SER A 14 -13.81 14.68 -15.98
CA SER A 14 -13.73 15.73 -17.01
C SER A 14 -14.25 17.09 -16.54
N MET A 15 -14.80 17.20 -15.32
CA MET A 15 -15.16 18.50 -14.75
C MET A 15 -13.87 19.22 -14.35
N LYS A 16 -13.27 19.93 -15.31
CA LYS A 16 -12.34 21.00 -14.98
C LYS A 16 -13.08 21.95 -14.05
N ALA A 17 -12.47 22.29 -12.91
CA ALA A 17 -12.90 23.40 -12.09
C ALA A 17 -12.75 24.66 -12.95
N GLU A 18 -13.78 24.99 -13.73
CA GLU A 18 -13.92 26.33 -14.28
C GLU A 18 -13.92 27.25 -13.06
N GLY A 19 -12.84 28.04 -12.94
CA GLY A 19 -12.70 29.00 -11.85
C GLY A 19 -13.96 29.84 -11.74
N LEU A 20 -14.29 30.24 -10.52
CA LEU A 20 -15.41 31.14 -10.20
C LEU A 20 -15.45 32.30 -11.20
N SER A 21 -16.28 32.16 -12.24
CA SER A 21 -16.43 33.20 -13.23
C SER A 21 -17.13 34.37 -12.55
N LEU A 22 -16.47 35.54 -12.54
CA LEU A 22 -17.06 36.79 -12.08
C LEU A 22 -18.11 37.32 -13.06
N THR A 23 -18.24 36.71 -14.25
CA THR A 23 -19.38 37.01 -15.12
C THR A 23 -20.61 36.27 -14.59
N PRO A 24 -21.70 36.98 -14.26
CA PRO A 24 -22.93 36.31 -13.89
C PRO A 24 -23.35 35.41 -15.05
N ILE A 25 -23.61 34.14 -14.76
CA ILE A 25 -24.26 33.22 -15.70
C ILE A 25 -25.53 33.93 -16.16
N VAL A 26 -25.57 34.34 -17.43
CA VAL A 26 -26.77 34.93 -18.04
C VAL A 26 -27.78 33.80 -18.13
N ARG A 27 -28.59 33.66 -17.08
CA ARG A 27 -29.71 32.72 -17.07
C ARG A 27 -30.73 33.28 -18.06
N ILE A 28 -30.80 32.69 -19.24
CA ILE A 28 -31.93 32.82 -20.15
C ILE A 28 -33.10 32.14 -19.43
N ASN A 29 -33.70 32.81 -18.45
CA ASN A 29 -34.96 32.37 -17.90
C ASN A 29 -35.98 32.51 -19.03
N PRO A 30 -36.74 31.46 -19.39
CA PRO A 30 -37.86 31.61 -20.28
C PRO A 30 -38.86 32.54 -19.57
N TYR A 31 -38.87 33.80 -20.00
CA TYR A 31 -39.91 34.73 -19.60
C TYR A 31 -41.18 34.24 -20.26
N ILE A 32 -42.04 33.59 -19.48
CA ILE A 32 -43.36 33.15 -19.94
C ILE A 32 -44.33 34.27 -19.62
N ASP A 33 -44.88 34.89 -20.66
CA ASP A 33 -45.90 35.91 -20.47
C ASP A 33 -47.26 35.24 -20.21
N TYR A 34 -48.13 35.90 -19.44
CA TYR A 34 -49.44 35.31 -19.08
C TYR A 34 -50.27 34.98 -20.33
N ASN A 35 -50.13 35.79 -21.37
CA ASN A 35 -50.85 35.61 -22.64
C ASN A 35 -50.42 34.35 -23.39
N GLU A 36 -49.17 33.89 -23.20
CA GLU A 36 -48.58 32.72 -23.84
C GLU A 36 -49.01 31.40 -23.20
N LEU A 37 -49.66 31.44 -22.03
CA LEU A 37 -50.22 30.24 -21.41
C LEU A 37 -51.46 29.72 -22.16
N SER A 38 -51.57 28.39 -22.23
CA SER A 38 -52.78 27.72 -22.70
C SER A 38 -53.99 28.08 -21.81
N ALA A 39 -55.20 28.05 -22.37
CA ALA A 39 -56.42 28.37 -21.60
C ALA A 39 -56.61 27.45 -20.38
N GLY A 40 -56.26 26.17 -20.52
CA GLY A 40 -56.26 25.21 -19.41
C GLY A 40 -55.22 25.53 -18.33
N ASP A 41 -54.02 25.96 -18.74
CA ASP A 41 -52.99 26.38 -17.79
C ASP A 41 -53.37 27.68 -17.07
N LYS A 42 -53.93 28.68 -17.77
CA LYS A 42 -54.39 29.95 -17.16
C LYS A 42 -55.36 29.70 -16.01
N THR A 43 -56.37 28.86 -16.23
CA THR A 43 -57.37 28.54 -15.20
C THR A 43 -56.79 27.73 -14.05
N LYS A 44 -55.94 26.73 -14.35
CA LYS A 44 -55.26 25.92 -13.35
C LYS A 44 -54.34 26.75 -12.45
N TYR A 45 -53.48 27.58 -13.05
CA TYR A 45 -52.48 28.35 -12.31
C TYR A 45 -53.08 29.55 -11.58
N ALA A 46 -54.18 30.13 -12.09
CA ALA A 46 -54.97 31.11 -11.34
C ALA A 46 -55.64 30.49 -10.11
N LYS A 47 -56.10 29.23 -10.19
CA LYS A 47 -56.64 28.50 -9.04
C LYS A 47 -55.56 28.19 -8.01
N THR A 48 -54.41 27.65 -8.43
CA THR A 48 -53.30 27.43 -7.49
C THR A 48 -52.76 28.72 -6.88
N ALA A 49 -52.78 29.85 -7.61
CA ALA A 49 -52.38 31.14 -7.02
C ALA A 49 -53.33 31.54 -5.88
N LYS A 50 -54.65 31.35 -6.05
CA LYS A 50 -55.63 31.55 -4.98
C LYS A 50 -55.42 30.56 -3.82
N ASP A 51 -55.23 29.28 -4.13
CA ASP A 51 -54.97 28.26 -3.12
C ASP A 51 -53.70 28.58 -2.31
N ILE A 52 -52.64 29.10 -2.93
CA ILE A 52 -51.40 29.53 -2.26
C ILE A 52 -51.66 30.74 -1.36
N MET A 53 -52.47 31.70 -1.80
CA MET A 53 -52.84 32.87 -0.98
C MET A 53 -53.68 32.47 0.24
N GLU A 54 -54.58 31.49 0.09
CA GLU A 54 -55.44 30.98 1.16
C GLU A 54 -54.70 30.06 2.13
N THR A 55 -53.97 29.07 1.62
CA THR A 55 -53.30 28.06 2.43
C THR A 55 -51.94 28.51 2.96
N LYS A 56 -51.34 29.54 2.35
CA LYS A 56 -49.95 30.00 2.60
C LYS A 56 -48.88 28.93 2.38
N ILE A 57 -49.22 27.79 1.76
CA ILE A 57 -48.30 26.69 1.49
C ILE A 57 -47.94 26.74 0.01
N ILE A 58 -46.65 26.96 -0.27
CA ILE A 58 -46.13 26.97 -1.64
C ILE A 58 -45.82 25.52 -2.05
N LYS A 59 -46.50 25.03 -3.10
CA LYS A 59 -46.24 23.71 -3.71
C LYS A 59 -45.99 23.87 -5.19
N CYS A 60 -44.74 24.05 -5.59
CA CYS A 60 -44.32 23.95 -6.99
C CYS A 60 -43.50 22.67 -7.17
N LYS A 61 -44.03 21.72 -7.95
CA LYS A 61 -43.39 20.40 -8.16
C LYS A 61 -42.29 20.45 -9.20
N THR A 62 -42.45 21.33 -10.20
CA THR A 62 -41.57 21.40 -11.37
C THR A 62 -41.16 22.84 -11.67
N SER A 63 -39.99 23.02 -12.29
CA SER A 63 -39.48 24.34 -12.68
C SER A 63 -40.44 25.08 -13.63
N GLN A 64 -41.09 24.35 -14.54
CA GLN A 64 -42.13 24.90 -15.41
C GLN A 64 -43.37 25.38 -14.63
N ASP A 65 -43.77 24.66 -13.59
CA ASP A 65 -44.91 25.05 -12.75
C ASP A 65 -44.61 26.35 -11.99
N TYR A 66 -43.36 26.56 -11.57
CA TYR A 66 -42.92 27.81 -10.97
C TYR A 66 -43.10 28.99 -11.94
N PHE A 67 -42.59 28.89 -13.17
CA PHE A 67 -42.72 29.98 -14.15
C PHE A 67 -44.18 30.27 -14.52
N LYS A 68 -45.01 29.23 -14.64
CA LYS A 68 -46.45 29.37 -14.91
C LYS A 68 -47.22 29.98 -13.72
N CYS A 69 -46.90 29.58 -12.49
CA CYS A 69 -47.44 30.23 -11.28
C CYS A 69 -47.01 31.70 -11.18
N MET A 70 -45.75 32.01 -11.48
CA MET A 70 -45.23 33.39 -11.48
C MET A 70 -45.97 34.28 -12.49
N ALA A 71 -46.26 33.76 -13.69
CA ALA A 71 -47.07 34.47 -14.67
C ALA A 71 -48.50 34.75 -14.15
N ALA A 72 -49.13 33.80 -13.47
CA ALA A 72 -50.45 33.98 -12.87
C ALA A 72 -50.45 35.02 -11.75
N PHE A 73 -49.44 35.03 -10.88
CA PHE A 73 -49.31 36.05 -9.83
C PHE A 73 -49.06 37.45 -10.39
N ARG A 74 -48.23 37.58 -11.44
CA ARG A 74 -47.99 38.86 -12.13
C ARG A 74 -49.26 39.42 -12.77
N GLU A 75 -50.08 38.55 -13.37
CA GLU A 75 -51.35 38.97 -13.95
C GLU A 75 -52.36 39.39 -12.87
N GLN A 76 -52.47 38.66 -11.76
CA GLN A 76 -53.34 39.06 -10.65
C GLN A 76 -52.91 40.40 -10.05
N ARG A 77 -51.59 40.62 -9.90
CA ARG A 77 -51.05 41.92 -9.49
C ARG A 77 -51.45 43.04 -10.46
N ARG A 78 -51.33 42.79 -11.77
CA ARG A 78 -51.74 43.75 -12.82
C ARG A 78 -53.24 44.08 -12.69
N GLN A 79 -54.08 43.08 -12.48
CA GLN A 79 -55.52 43.26 -12.34
C GLN A 79 -55.92 44.05 -11.09
N LEU A 80 -55.24 43.85 -9.95
CA LEU A 80 -55.48 44.61 -8.72
C LEU A 80 -55.00 46.07 -8.85
N ALA A 81 -53.82 46.28 -9.45
CA ALA A 81 -53.31 47.62 -9.72
C ALA A 81 -54.24 48.42 -10.66
N LEU A 82 -54.81 47.78 -11.69
CA LEU A 82 -55.80 48.40 -12.57
C LEU A 82 -57.11 48.76 -11.87
N LYS A 83 -57.47 48.05 -10.80
CA LYS A 83 -58.65 48.33 -9.97
C LYS A 83 -58.39 49.38 -8.88
N GLY A 84 -57.15 49.84 -8.73
CA GLY A 84 -56.74 50.79 -7.68
C GLY A 84 -56.52 50.17 -6.30
N ASP A 85 -56.50 48.83 -6.19
CA ASP A 85 -56.20 48.13 -4.94
C ASP A 85 -54.69 47.85 -4.83
N TYR A 86 -53.95 48.83 -4.32
CA TYR A 86 -52.50 48.77 -4.16
C TYR A 86 -52.07 47.86 -3.01
N ASP A 87 -52.85 47.80 -1.93
CA ASP A 87 -52.56 46.94 -0.77
C ASP A 87 -52.64 45.45 -1.17
N GLY A 88 -53.64 45.10 -1.99
CA GLY A 88 -53.75 43.77 -2.58
C GLY A 88 -52.58 43.44 -3.51
N ALA A 89 -52.12 44.40 -4.31
CA ALA A 89 -50.96 44.23 -5.19
C ALA A 89 -49.66 44.00 -4.41
N GLU A 90 -49.44 44.73 -3.30
CA GLU A 90 -48.26 44.56 -2.43
C GLU A 90 -48.23 43.17 -1.78
N ARG A 91 -49.39 42.67 -1.31
CA ARG A 91 -49.50 41.31 -0.77
C ARG A 91 -49.10 40.26 -1.81
N ILE A 92 -49.51 40.43 -3.07
CA ILE A 92 -49.11 39.54 -4.16
C ILE A 92 -47.60 39.62 -4.41
N ASP A 93 -46.99 40.80 -4.38
CA ASP A 93 -45.53 40.94 -4.51
C ASP A 93 -44.80 40.22 -3.36
N GLY A 94 -45.35 40.21 -2.15
CA GLY A 94 -44.84 39.42 -1.04
C GLY A 94 -44.86 37.90 -1.32
N TYR A 95 -45.92 37.39 -1.94
CA TYR A 95 -46.00 35.99 -2.36
C TYR A 95 -45.06 35.66 -3.51
N ILE A 96 -44.90 36.57 -4.47
CA ILE A 96 -43.94 36.45 -5.57
C ILE A 96 -42.52 36.27 -5.02
N ARG A 97 -42.11 37.10 -4.05
CA ARG A 97 -40.78 36.96 -3.41
C ARG A 97 -40.63 35.61 -2.73
N LYS A 98 -41.58 35.20 -1.89
CA LYS A 98 -41.55 33.88 -1.22
C LYS A 98 -41.49 32.71 -2.20
N LEU A 99 -42.19 32.81 -3.32
CA LEU A 99 -42.19 31.81 -4.38
C LEU A 99 -40.82 31.74 -5.06
N SER A 100 -40.19 32.88 -5.35
CA SER A 100 -38.83 32.95 -5.87
C SER A 100 -37.79 32.39 -4.90
N ASP A 101 -37.88 32.74 -3.62
CA ASP A 101 -36.99 32.24 -2.57
C ASP A 101 -37.09 30.71 -2.48
N PHE A 102 -38.31 30.16 -2.42
CA PHE A 102 -38.54 28.72 -2.40
C PHE A 102 -37.95 28.01 -3.63
N PHE A 103 -38.11 28.58 -4.82
CA PHE A 103 -37.57 27.99 -6.04
C PHE A 103 -36.04 27.96 -6.04
N LEU A 104 -35.40 29.06 -5.64
CA LEU A 104 -33.95 29.15 -5.53
C LEU A 104 -33.40 28.21 -4.45
N GLU A 105 -34.08 28.14 -3.30
CA GLU A 105 -33.69 27.26 -2.20
C GLU A 105 -33.77 25.79 -2.61
N ASN A 106 -34.87 25.39 -3.26
CA ASN A 106 -35.03 24.02 -3.76
C ASN A 106 -33.94 23.66 -4.79
N HIS A 107 -33.65 24.56 -5.74
CA HIS A 107 -32.56 24.36 -6.69
C HIS A 107 -31.18 24.25 -6.00
N MET A 108 -30.96 25.03 -4.94
CA MET A 108 -29.73 24.95 -4.14
C MET A 108 -29.64 23.61 -3.41
N TYR A 109 -30.73 23.12 -2.81
CA TYR A 109 -30.76 21.81 -2.15
C TYR A 109 -30.54 20.67 -3.12
N THR A 110 -31.17 20.69 -4.30
CA THR A 110 -30.94 19.65 -5.31
C THR A 110 -29.48 19.63 -5.76
N SER A 111 -28.89 20.80 -6.02
CA SER A 111 -27.47 20.90 -6.39
C SER A 111 -26.54 20.41 -5.27
N LYS A 112 -26.83 20.77 -4.00
CA LYS A 112 -26.06 20.27 -2.85
C LYS A 112 -26.20 18.77 -2.66
N ALA A 113 -27.39 18.21 -2.86
CA ALA A 113 -27.63 16.77 -2.78
C ALA A 113 -26.85 16.01 -3.85
N GLU A 114 -26.79 16.53 -5.07
CA GLU A 114 -25.97 15.96 -6.16
C GLU A 114 -24.47 15.99 -5.80
N LEU A 115 -23.97 17.11 -5.25
CA LEU A 115 -22.58 17.22 -4.80
C LEU A 115 -22.28 16.22 -3.67
N CYS A 116 -23.18 16.05 -2.71
CA CYS A 116 -23.03 15.07 -1.63
C CYS A 116 -22.98 13.65 -2.21
N ALA A 117 -23.88 13.29 -3.14
CA ALA A 117 -23.89 11.98 -3.76
C ALA A 117 -22.61 11.69 -4.55
N VAL A 118 -22.04 12.70 -5.24
CA VAL A 118 -20.75 12.56 -5.93
C VAL A 118 -19.61 12.39 -4.92
N SER A 119 -19.60 13.17 -3.84
CA SER A 119 -18.59 13.06 -2.79
C SER A 119 -18.63 11.70 -2.08
N GLU A 120 -19.81 11.21 -1.71
CA GLU A 120 -20.01 9.89 -1.13
C GLU A 120 -19.54 8.78 -2.06
N PHE A 121 -19.83 8.90 -3.36
CA PHE A 121 -19.34 7.94 -4.35
C PHE A 121 -17.82 7.93 -4.40
N VAL A 122 -17.17 9.10 -4.50
CA VAL A 122 -15.70 9.19 -4.50
C VAL A 122 -15.10 8.58 -3.23
N PHE A 123 -15.68 8.90 -2.08
CA PHE A 123 -15.23 8.38 -0.79
C PHE A 123 -15.34 6.85 -0.73
N SER A 124 -16.46 6.29 -1.20
CA SER A 124 -16.65 4.83 -1.26
C SER A 124 -15.60 4.16 -2.16
N THR A 125 -15.33 4.72 -3.34
CA THR A 125 -14.32 4.17 -4.25
C THR A 125 -12.92 4.25 -3.66
N GLN A 126 -12.57 5.35 -2.99
CA GLN A 126 -11.27 5.48 -2.32
C GLN A 126 -11.13 4.46 -1.20
N ARG A 127 -12.17 4.25 -0.39
CA ARG A 127 -12.17 3.23 0.66
C ARG A 127 -11.92 1.83 0.09
N ASP A 128 -12.59 1.48 -1.00
CA ASP A 128 -12.40 0.19 -1.67
C ASP A 128 -10.97 0.03 -2.22
N THR A 129 -10.39 1.10 -2.78
CA THR A 129 -9.00 1.08 -3.26
C THR A 129 -8.01 0.88 -2.12
N VAL A 130 -8.21 1.54 -0.98
CA VAL A 130 -7.34 1.38 0.19
C VAL A 130 -7.43 -0.04 0.73
N SER A 131 -8.64 -0.60 0.84
CA SER A 131 -8.84 -1.99 1.25
C SER A 131 -8.10 -2.95 0.31
N THR A 132 -8.25 -2.77 -1.00
CA THR A 132 -7.61 -3.63 -2.00
C THR A 132 -6.08 -3.55 -1.92
N ILE A 133 -5.53 -2.34 -1.71
CA ILE A 133 -4.09 -2.15 -1.54
C ILE A 133 -3.60 -2.80 -0.25
N SER A 134 -4.36 -2.69 0.84
CA SER A 134 -4.04 -3.37 2.11
C SER A 134 -3.93 -4.89 1.92
N ASP A 135 -4.94 -5.50 1.28
CA ASP A 135 -4.96 -6.94 1.03
C ASP A 135 -3.77 -7.39 0.14
N GLN A 136 -3.39 -6.57 -0.84
CA GLN A 136 -2.20 -6.81 -1.68
C GLN A 136 -0.90 -6.75 -0.88
N TRP A 137 -0.79 -5.83 0.09
CA TRP A 137 0.39 -5.76 0.95
C TRP A 137 0.46 -6.93 1.92
N ASP A 138 -0.67 -7.32 2.51
CA ASP A 138 -0.73 -8.45 3.44
C ASP A 138 -0.32 -9.76 2.74
N THR A 139 -0.84 -10.00 1.54
CA THR A 139 -0.44 -11.15 0.71
C THR A 139 1.05 -11.11 0.33
N LYS A 140 1.58 -9.93 0.00
CA LYS A 140 3.00 -9.77 -0.33
C LYS A 140 3.90 -10.02 0.89
N ILE A 141 3.52 -9.53 2.06
CA ILE A 141 4.24 -9.75 3.32
C ILE A 141 4.24 -11.24 3.66
N GLU A 142 3.10 -11.91 3.54
CA GLU A 142 3.02 -13.34 3.84
C GLU A 142 3.87 -14.18 2.87
N ASN A 143 3.85 -13.83 1.58
CA ASN A 143 4.73 -14.45 0.59
C ASN A 143 6.21 -14.25 0.94
N MET A 144 6.63 -13.04 1.31
CA MET A 144 8.01 -12.79 1.74
C MET A 144 8.36 -13.59 3.00
N LYS A 145 7.51 -13.61 4.02
CA LYS A 145 7.71 -14.42 5.23
C LYS A 145 7.90 -15.90 4.90
N SER A 146 7.08 -16.43 3.99
CA SER A 146 7.17 -17.82 3.55
C SER A 146 8.49 -18.11 2.81
N GLN A 147 8.96 -17.17 1.98
CA GLN A 147 10.24 -17.27 1.27
C GLN A 147 11.41 -17.23 2.25
N TYR A 148 11.43 -16.26 3.17
CA TYR A 148 12.46 -16.17 4.20
C TYR A 148 12.55 -17.44 5.05
N LYS A 149 11.42 -18.02 5.47
CA LYS A 149 11.41 -19.30 6.20
C LYS A 149 12.03 -20.44 5.39
N ARG A 150 11.73 -20.51 4.08
CA ARG A 150 12.30 -21.54 3.20
C ARG A 150 13.80 -21.33 2.98
N GLU A 151 14.23 -20.09 2.78
CA GLU A 151 15.64 -19.75 2.62
C GLU A 151 16.44 -20.05 3.88
N LEU A 152 15.90 -19.69 5.05
CA LEU A 152 16.52 -20.01 6.35
C LEU A 152 16.67 -21.53 6.52
N SER A 153 15.61 -22.30 6.28
CA SER A 153 15.67 -23.76 6.37
C SER A 153 16.66 -24.38 5.37
N ASN A 154 16.75 -23.84 4.15
CA ASN A 154 17.74 -24.27 3.17
C ASN A 154 19.17 -23.94 3.63
N LEU A 155 19.39 -22.77 4.23
CA LEU A 155 20.68 -22.36 4.75
C LEU A 155 21.11 -23.24 5.93
N GLU A 156 20.21 -23.51 6.88
CA GLU A 156 20.42 -24.45 7.98
C GLU A 156 20.80 -25.84 7.46
N ARG A 157 20.07 -26.36 6.47
CA ARG A 157 20.37 -27.66 5.86
C ARG A 157 21.74 -27.68 5.17
N GLN A 158 22.08 -26.63 4.44
CA GLN A 158 23.40 -26.50 3.81
C GLN A 158 24.51 -26.45 4.86
N ASN A 159 24.29 -25.73 5.96
CA ASN A 159 25.27 -25.62 7.04
C ASN A 159 25.46 -26.97 7.75
N ALA A 160 24.37 -27.67 8.06
CA ALA A 160 24.42 -29.02 8.62
C ALA A 160 25.18 -29.99 7.71
N SER A 161 24.94 -29.95 6.39
CA SER A 161 25.67 -30.78 5.43
C SER A 161 27.16 -30.42 5.35
N LYS A 162 27.52 -29.13 5.49
CA LYS A 162 28.94 -28.71 5.53
C LYS A 162 29.62 -29.24 6.79
N LEU A 163 28.94 -29.21 7.93
CA LEU A 163 29.48 -29.74 9.20
C LEU A 163 29.67 -31.26 9.12
N GLU A 164 28.67 -31.99 8.63
CA GLU A 164 28.76 -33.43 8.42
C GLU A 164 29.91 -33.80 7.45
N LYS A 165 30.08 -33.04 6.37
CA LYS A 165 31.22 -33.23 5.46
C LYS A 165 32.55 -32.89 6.12
N PHE A 166 32.60 -31.87 6.97
CA PHE A 166 33.78 -31.52 7.73
C PHE A 166 34.18 -32.68 8.64
N ASP A 167 33.26 -33.20 9.46
CA ASP A 167 33.50 -34.32 10.37
C ASP A 167 33.97 -35.58 9.61
N ASN A 168 33.34 -35.89 8.48
CA ASN A 168 33.69 -37.06 7.66
C ASN A 168 34.98 -36.89 6.84
N SER A 169 35.45 -35.66 6.60
CA SER A 169 36.63 -35.39 5.76
C SER A 169 37.97 -35.54 6.48
N HIS A 170 37.97 -35.74 7.79
CA HIS A 170 39.19 -35.88 8.58
C HIS A 170 39.60 -37.34 8.71
N PRO A 171 40.62 -37.82 7.97
CA PRO A 171 41.10 -39.18 8.13
C PRO A 171 41.74 -39.36 9.52
N ASP A 172 41.58 -40.54 10.12
CA ASP A 172 42.26 -40.96 11.36
C ASP A 172 43.80 -40.87 11.29
N LYS A 173 44.36 -40.74 10.08
CA LYS A 173 45.80 -40.65 9.82
C LYS A 173 46.24 -39.19 9.69
N LEU A 174 47.31 -38.83 10.40
CA LEU A 174 47.90 -37.49 10.32
C LEU A 174 48.23 -37.12 8.87
N PRO A 175 47.85 -35.92 8.41
CA PRO A 175 48.23 -35.44 7.09
C PRO A 175 49.75 -35.46 6.92
N ILE A 176 50.23 -35.77 5.71
CA ILE A 176 51.67 -35.93 5.38
C ILE A 176 52.51 -34.73 5.84
N ARG A 177 51.94 -33.51 5.86
CA ARG A 177 52.59 -32.29 6.34
C ARG A 177 52.99 -32.34 7.82
N TYR A 178 52.19 -33.01 8.65
CA TYR A 178 52.42 -33.21 10.08
C TYR A 178 53.10 -34.55 10.39
N ASN A 179 53.58 -35.27 9.37
CA ASN A 179 54.32 -36.53 9.54
C ASN A 179 55.79 -36.38 9.07
N LYS A 180 56.25 -35.14 8.84
CA LYS A 180 57.64 -34.84 8.46
C LYS A 180 58.49 -34.75 9.72
N LEU A 181 59.57 -35.52 9.76
CA LEU A 181 60.57 -35.46 10.83
C LEU A 181 61.43 -34.21 10.69
N SER A 182 61.81 -33.59 11.80
CA SER A 182 62.74 -32.47 11.85
C SER A 182 64.08 -32.82 11.19
N PRO A 183 64.75 -31.86 10.51
CA PRO A 183 66.10 -32.02 10.00
C PRO A 183 67.09 -32.58 11.04
N ASP A 184 66.94 -32.21 12.31
CA ASP A 184 67.81 -32.69 13.39
C ASP A 184 67.66 -34.20 13.65
N LEU A 185 66.44 -34.73 13.53
CA LEU A 185 66.18 -36.17 13.61
C LEU A 185 66.73 -36.92 12.40
N LEU A 186 66.67 -36.31 11.22
CA LEU A 186 67.25 -36.88 10.00
C LEU A 186 68.78 -36.96 10.12
N ASN A 187 69.41 -35.91 10.65
CA ASN A 187 70.85 -35.87 10.91
C ASN A 187 71.30 -36.96 11.89
N LEU A 188 70.55 -37.19 12.98
CA LEU A 188 70.83 -38.28 13.92
C LEU A 188 70.76 -39.66 13.26
N ARG A 189 69.81 -39.86 12.33
CA ARG A 189 69.67 -41.11 11.58
C ARG A 189 70.79 -41.30 10.55
N GLU A 190 71.28 -40.22 9.96
CA GLU A 190 72.44 -40.26 9.07
C GLU A 190 73.74 -40.58 9.84
N GLN A 191 73.92 -39.98 11.01
CA GLN A 191 75.03 -40.30 11.93
C GLN A 191 74.98 -41.75 12.39
N GLU A 192 73.80 -42.27 12.73
CA GLU A 192 73.59 -43.69 13.04
C GLU A 192 74.04 -44.59 11.88
N LYS A 193 73.57 -44.31 10.65
CA LYS A 193 73.96 -45.07 9.46
C LYS A 193 75.47 -45.02 9.20
N HIS A 194 76.08 -43.86 9.39
CA HIS A 194 77.53 -43.69 9.23
C HIS A 194 78.30 -44.55 10.25
N LEU A 195 77.90 -44.53 11.53
CA LEU A 195 78.53 -45.33 12.59
C LEU A 195 78.36 -46.84 12.37
N ILE A 196 77.22 -47.26 11.84
CA ILE A 196 77.00 -48.66 11.39
C ILE A 196 77.97 -49.01 10.26
N GLY A 197 78.11 -48.14 9.25
CA GLY A 197 79.05 -48.31 8.14
C GLY A 197 80.51 -48.40 8.60
N SER A 198 80.89 -47.64 9.62
CA SER A 198 82.22 -47.69 10.26
C SER A 198 82.39 -48.80 11.29
N ARG A 199 81.41 -49.73 11.43
CA ARG A 199 81.41 -50.87 12.39
C ARG A 199 81.48 -50.46 13.88
N ARG A 200 81.10 -49.22 14.22
CA ARG A 200 81.05 -48.71 15.62
C ARG A 200 79.67 -48.94 16.22
N PHE A 201 79.32 -50.21 16.46
CA PHE A 201 77.96 -50.61 16.86
C PHE A 201 77.53 -50.12 18.24
N ALA A 202 78.46 -49.97 19.19
CA ALA A 202 78.14 -49.51 20.55
C ALA A 202 77.61 -48.07 20.55
N GLU A 203 78.24 -47.20 19.75
CA GLU A 203 77.84 -45.80 19.59
C GLU A 203 76.60 -45.69 18.72
N ALA A 204 76.51 -46.44 17.62
CA ALA A 204 75.31 -46.49 16.79
C ALA A 204 74.05 -46.86 17.60
N LYS A 205 74.18 -47.76 18.57
CA LYS A 205 73.08 -48.13 19.49
C LYS A 205 72.64 -46.97 20.39
N GLN A 206 73.55 -46.09 20.80
CA GLN A 206 73.21 -44.88 21.57
C GLN A 206 72.44 -43.89 20.70
N TYR A 207 72.94 -43.60 19.48
CA TYR A 207 72.26 -42.74 18.51
C TYR A 207 70.89 -43.27 18.10
N HIS A 208 70.74 -44.59 17.92
CA HIS A 208 69.45 -45.23 17.64
C HIS A 208 68.44 -45.02 18.77
N LYS A 209 68.88 -45.19 20.03
CA LYS A 209 68.02 -45.00 21.21
C LYS A 209 67.58 -43.54 21.34
N GLU A 210 68.47 -42.59 21.06
CA GLU A 210 68.15 -41.16 21.06
C GLU A 210 67.20 -40.78 19.91
N TYR A 211 67.42 -41.32 18.71
CA TYR A 211 66.54 -41.13 17.56
C TYR A 211 65.13 -41.61 17.84
N GLU A 212 64.96 -42.84 18.34
CA GLU A 212 63.62 -43.40 18.64
C GLU A 212 62.90 -42.64 19.77
N LYS A 213 63.64 -42.12 20.76
CA LYS A 213 63.07 -41.28 21.82
C LYS A 213 62.55 -39.96 21.24
N ARG A 214 63.40 -39.20 20.55
CA ARG A 214 63.04 -37.89 19.97
C ARG A 214 61.96 -38.01 18.90
N LYS A 215 61.97 -39.07 18.09
CA LYS A 215 60.94 -39.37 17.09
C LYS A 215 59.56 -39.55 17.71
N LYS A 216 59.46 -40.27 18.84
CA LYS A 216 58.18 -40.42 19.56
C LYS A 216 57.68 -39.10 20.13
N GLU A 217 58.57 -38.29 20.70
CA GLU A 217 58.24 -36.98 21.26
C GLU A 217 57.76 -36.00 20.16
N GLU A 218 58.46 -35.96 19.03
CA GLU A 218 58.11 -35.06 17.92
C GLU A 218 56.79 -35.46 17.25
N LEU A 219 56.57 -36.76 16.98
CA LEU A 219 55.30 -37.25 16.46
C LEU A 219 54.12 -37.00 17.42
N ALA A 220 54.35 -37.10 18.74
CA ALA A 220 53.32 -36.78 19.73
C ALA A 220 52.99 -35.27 19.75
N ASN A 221 53.99 -34.41 19.62
CA ASN A 221 53.80 -32.97 19.54
C ASN A 221 53.08 -32.55 18.26
N GLN A 222 53.44 -33.14 17.11
CA GLN A 222 52.76 -32.90 15.83
C GLN A 222 51.29 -33.35 15.86
N LYS A 223 50.99 -34.49 16.50
CA LYS A 223 49.61 -34.93 16.76
C LYS A 223 48.81 -33.92 17.57
N ARG A 224 49.40 -33.38 18.65
CA ARG A 224 48.76 -32.37 19.49
C ARG A 224 48.48 -31.10 18.70
N GLN A 225 49.46 -30.58 17.96
CA GLN A 225 49.30 -29.38 17.12
C GLN A 225 48.18 -29.54 16.08
N TYR A 226 48.11 -30.71 15.43
CA TYR A 226 47.03 -31.00 14.48
C TYR A 226 45.66 -31.03 15.18
N SER A 227 45.54 -31.67 16.35
CA SER A 227 44.29 -31.71 17.12
C SER A 227 43.83 -30.32 17.59
N THR A 228 44.77 -29.43 17.96
CA THR A 228 44.44 -28.04 18.33
C THR A 228 43.99 -27.22 17.13
N MET A 229 44.62 -27.43 15.96
CA MET A 229 44.20 -26.77 14.72
C MET A 229 42.77 -27.20 14.35
N LEU A 230 42.46 -28.50 14.42
CA LEU A 230 41.12 -29.02 14.13
C LEU A 230 40.05 -28.42 15.04
N LYS A 231 40.27 -28.45 16.36
CA LYS A 231 39.36 -27.84 17.34
C LYS A 231 39.15 -26.34 17.08
N SER A 232 40.20 -25.62 16.70
CA SER A 232 40.09 -24.20 16.36
C SER A 232 39.28 -23.94 15.08
N ALA A 233 39.35 -24.86 14.11
CA ALA A 233 38.56 -24.77 12.88
C ALA A 233 37.08 -25.10 13.14
N GLU A 234 36.81 -26.11 13.97
CA GLU A 234 35.47 -26.47 14.43
C GLU A 234 34.80 -25.33 15.20
N LEU A 235 35.52 -24.70 16.14
CA LEU A 235 35.01 -23.54 16.89
C LEU A 235 34.69 -22.34 15.98
N ARG A 236 35.45 -22.12 14.91
CA ARG A 236 35.14 -21.05 13.94
C ARG A 236 33.87 -21.35 13.16
N LEU A 237 33.65 -22.61 12.78
CA LEU A 237 32.43 -23.04 12.11
C LEU A 237 31.19 -22.93 13.02
N LEU A 238 31.37 -23.20 14.32
CA LEU A 238 30.33 -23.02 15.33
C LEU A 238 30.05 -21.55 15.63
N ALA A 239 31.07 -20.70 15.76
CA ALA A 239 30.90 -19.27 15.97
C ALA A 239 30.13 -18.61 14.79
N TRP A 240 30.41 -19.05 13.56
CA TRP A 240 29.67 -18.58 12.39
C TRP A 240 28.18 -18.95 12.42
N ARG A 241 27.78 -19.96 13.21
CA ARG A 241 26.38 -20.36 13.45
C ARG A 241 25.69 -19.48 14.50
N GLU A 242 26.44 -18.94 15.46
CA GLU A 242 25.88 -18.10 16.53
C GLU A 242 25.73 -16.63 16.11
N GLU A 243 26.53 -16.18 15.13
CA GLU A 243 26.49 -14.81 14.60
C GLU A 243 25.55 -14.62 13.39
N SER A 244 25.03 -15.71 12.78
CA SER A 244 24.11 -15.69 11.62
C SER A 244 22.67 -15.97 12.03
#